data_AF-A0A3S2D0K4-F1
#
_entry.id   AF-A0A3S2D0K4-F1
#
_cell.length_a   1.000
_cell.length_b   1.000
_cell.length_c   1.000
_cell.angle_alpha   90.00
_cell.angle_beta   90.00
_cell.angle_gamma   90.00
#
_symmetry.space_group_name_H-M   'P 1'
#
loop_
_entity.id
_entity.type
_entity.pdbx_description
1 polymer ?
#
loop_
_entity_poly.entity_id
_entity_poly.type
_entity_poly.pdbx_seq_one_letter_code
_entity_poly.pdbx_strand_id
1 'polypeptide(L)'
;MMDDYNFPQVTQLAIPFFVVAILIELWLVRTGRAKGSFETRDTLTSLMMGTGNVVAGLLLGVVSYWALLWLWQFRVFNLGLSIWVFLVAFLLDDLRYYFYHRIAHRVRWVWAEHVNHHSSQHYNLSTALRQSWTGLFTFMFMLQAPLVLLGFHPAVIAFTFGFNLVWQF
;
A
#
# COMPACT_ATOMS: atom_id res chain seq x y z
N MET A 1 12.42 2.34 -26.29
CA MET A 1 12.51 1.11 -25.48
C MET A 1 11.98 1.50 -24.12
N MET A 2 10.86 0.92 -23.67
CA MET A 2 10.44 1.08 -22.27
C MET A 2 11.47 0.33 -21.45
N ASP A 3 12.14 1.00 -20.51
CA ASP A 3 13.08 0.31 -19.63
C ASP A 3 12.26 -0.57 -18.67
N ASP A 4 12.24 -1.87 -18.89
CA ASP A 4 11.58 -2.81 -17.97
C ASP A 4 12.44 -3.00 -16.72
N TYR A 5 12.21 -2.14 -15.72
CA TYR A 5 12.81 -2.30 -14.40
C TYR A 5 12.00 -3.29 -13.57
N ASN A 6 12.64 -4.39 -13.19
CA ASN A 6 12.06 -5.41 -12.31
C ASN A 6 12.65 -5.29 -10.90
N PHE A 7 11.94 -4.58 -10.01
CA PHE A 7 12.31 -4.44 -8.60
C PHE A 7 11.62 -5.51 -7.74
N PRO A 8 12.20 -5.91 -6.60
CA PRO A 8 11.54 -6.84 -5.70
C PRO A 8 10.25 -6.25 -5.13
N GLN A 9 9.25 -7.10 -4.94
CA GLN A 9 7.96 -6.72 -4.38
C GLN A 9 8.08 -6.61 -2.86
N VAL A 10 8.38 -5.40 -2.39
CA VAL A 10 8.72 -5.10 -0.99
C VAL A 10 7.69 -5.63 0.01
N THR A 11 6.39 -5.43 -0.27
CA THR A 11 5.30 -5.89 0.60
C THR A 11 5.23 -7.41 0.70
N GLN A 12 5.51 -8.14 -0.39
CA GLN A 12 5.54 -9.61 -0.37
C GLN A 12 6.71 -10.14 0.47
N LEU A 13 7.88 -9.49 0.36
CA LEU A 13 9.04 -9.80 1.20
C LEU A 13 8.78 -9.51 2.69
N ALA A 14 7.90 -8.56 3.01
CA ALA A 14 7.54 -8.22 4.37
C ALA A 14 6.46 -9.12 5.01
N ILE A 15 5.79 -10.00 4.23
CA ILE A 15 4.75 -10.90 4.76
C ILE A 15 5.24 -11.72 5.97
N PRO A 16 6.42 -12.38 5.95
CA PRO A 16 6.91 -13.12 7.11
C PRO A 16 7.08 -12.23 8.35
N PHE A 17 7.54 -10.98 8.16
CA PHE A 17 7.67 -10.00 9.24
C PHE A 17 6.30 -9.67 9.86
N PHE A 18 5.28 -9.38 9.03
CA PHE A 18 3.92 -9.12 9.53
C PHE A 18 3.35 -10.31 10.31
N VAL A 19 3.51 -11.53 9.79
CA VAL A 19 3.03 -12.75 10.47
C VAL A 19 3.73 -12.94 11.81
N VAL A 20 5.06 -12.82 11.85
CA VAL A 20 5.82 -12.95 13.11
C VAL A 20 5.42 -11.87 14.10
N ALA A 21 5.28 -10.61 13.68
CA ALA A 21 4.87 -9.51 14.55
C ALA A 21 3.48 -9.74 15.18
N ILE A 22 2.50 -10.19 14.38
CA ILE A 22 1.15 -10.52 14.87
C ILE A 22 1.20 -11.70 15.85
N LEU A 23 1.99 -12.75 15.56
CA LEU A 23 2.13 -13.89 16.47
C LEU A 23 2.79 -13.51 17.79
N ILE A 24 3.80 -12.64 17.76
CA ILE A 24 4.44 -12.09 18.95
C ILE A 24 3.43 -11.28 19.77
N GLU A 25 2.68 -10.37 19.14
CA GLU A 25 1.65 -9.58 19.81
C GLU A 25 0.59 -10.48 20.45
N LEU A 26 0.08 -11.46 19.71
CA LEU A 26 -0.90 -12.43 20.21
C LEU A 26 -0.35 -13.20 21.42
N TRP A 27 0.90 -13.67 21.36
CA TRP A 27 1.55 -14.35 22.48
C TRP A 27 1.70 -13.45 23.70
N LEU A 28 2.13 -12.20 23.51
CA LEU A 28 2.27 -11.22 24.59
C LEU A 28 0.92 -10.94 25.26
N VAL A 29 -0.15 -10.77 24.48
CA VAL A 29 -1.51 -10.54 25.01
C VAL A 29 -2.03 -11.78 25.74
N ARG A 30 -1.90 -12.97 25.15
CA ARG A 30 -2.37 -14.24 25.76
C ARG A 30 -1.62 -14.61 27.03
N THR A 31 -0.37 -14.18 27.17
CA THR A 31 0.44 -14.40 28.38
C THR A 31 0.37 -13.25 29.37
N GLY A 32 -0.45 -12.23 29.12
CA GLY A 32 -0.64 -11.08 30.02
C GLY A 32 0.55 -10.11 30.07
N ARG A 33 1.49 -10.22 29.14
CA ARG A 33 2.68 -9.33 29.05
C ARG A 33 2.39 -8.03 28.29
N ALA A 34 1.33 -7.99 27.51
CA ALA A 34 0.85 -6.80 26.81
C ALA A 34 -0.67 -6.67 26.93
N LYS A 35 -1.17 -5.44 26.79
CA LYS A 35 -2.60 -5.19 26.60
C LYS A 35 -2.91 -5.23 25.11
N GLY A 36 -4.04 -5.81 24.75
CA GLY A 36 -4.52 -5.86 23.38
C GLY A 36 -5.88 -6.55 23.33
N SER A 37 -6.59 -6.36 22.22
CA SER A 37 -7.90 -6.96 22.02
C SER A 37 -7.86 -7.83 20.77
N PHE A 38 -8.09 -9.13 20.94
CA PHE A 38 -8.18 -10.08 19.84
C PHE A 38 -9.53 -10.76 19.89
N GLU A 39 -10.28 -10.63 18.80
CA GLU A 39 -11.46 -11.46 18.52
C GLU A 39 -11.16 -12.28 17.27
N THR A 40 -11.42 -13.58 17.33
CA THR A 40 -11.00 -14.54 16.32
C THR A 40 -11.60 -14.23 14.95
N ARG A 41 -12.89 -13.89 14.89
CA ARG A 41 -13.58 -13.60 13.62
C ARG A 41 -13.08 -12.30 13.00
N ASP A 42 -12.85 -11.26 13.79
CA ASP A 42 -12.30 -9.98 13.32
C ASP A 42 -10.85 -10.13 12.85
N THR A 43 -10.03 -10.88 13.59
CA THR A 43 -8.66 -11.21 13.19
C THR A 43 -8.65 -11.97 11.87
N LEU A 44 -9.49 -13.00 11.74
CA LEU A 44 -9.64 -13.78 10.50
C LEU A 44 -10.12 -12.90 9.34
N THR A 45 -11.08 -12.02 9.59
CA THR A 45 -11.59 -11.07 8.59
C THR A 45 -10.47 -10.16 8.09
N SER A 46 -9.64 -9.62 8.99
CA SER A 46 -8.51 -8.77 8.63
C SER A 46 -7.46 -9.52 7.81
N LEU A 47 -7.13 -10.77 8.17
CA LEU A 47 -6.22 -11.61 7.40
C LEU A 47 -6.76 -11.98 6.00
N MET A 48 -8.06 -12.29 5.90
CA MET A 48 -8.72 -12.57 4.62
C MET A 48 -8.76 -11.33 3.74
N MET A 49 -9.05 -10.16 4.32
CA MET A 49 -9.01 -8.89 3.61
C MET A 49 -7.59 -8.59 3.09
N GLY A 50 -6.55 -8.78 3.91
CA GLY A 50 -5.16 -8.62 3.47
C GLY A 50 -4.79 -9.57 2.34
N THR A 51 -5.16 -10.85 2.45
CA THR A 51 -4.94 -11.84 1.39
C THR A 51 -5.64 -11.44 0.09
N GLY A 52 -6.91 -11.04 0.19
CA GLY A 52 -7.67 -10.60 -0.98
C GLY A 52 -7.14 -9.30 -1.59
N ASN A 53 -6.56 -8.39 -0.80
CA ASN A 53 -5.88 -7.20 -1.32
C ASN A 53 -4.67 -7.58 -2.17
N VAL A 54 -3.87 -8.55 -1.74
CA VAL A 54 -2.74 -9.08 -2.55
C VAL A 54 -3.25 -9.68 -3.85
N VAL A 55 -4.28 -10.53 -3.80
CA VAL A 55 -4.88 -11.15 -5.00
C VAL A 55 -5.44 -10.07 -5.95
N ALA A 56 -6.18 -9.10 -5.42
CA ALA A 56 -6.69 -7.98 -6.21
C ALA A 56 -5.55 -7.17 -6.84
N GLY A 57 -4.46 -6.92 -6.12
CA GLY A 57 -3.27 -6.27 -6.65
C GLY A 57 -2.63 -7.04 -7.81
N LEU A 58 -2.53 -8.36 -7.72
CA LEU A 58 -2.00 -9.21 -8.80
C LEU A 58 -2.89 -9.19 -10.05
N LEU A 59 -4.22 -9.22 -9.87
CA LEU A 59 -5.18 -9.26 -10.98
C LEU A 59 -5.41 -7.89 -11.62
N LEU A 60 -5.49 -6.84 -10.81
CA LEU A 60 -5.95 -5.51 -11.21
C LEU A 60 -4.84 -4.46 -11.26
N GLY A 61 -3.75 -4.66 -10.51
CA GLY A 61 -2.63 -3.70 -10.44
C GLY A 61 -1.98 -3.42 -11.80
N VAL A 62 -2.02 -4.41 -12.70
CA VAL A 62 -1.57 -4.29 -14.10
C VAL A 62 -2.27 -3.13 -14.82
N VAL A 63 -3.55 -2.87 -14.55
CA VAL A 63 -4.31 -1.78 -15.19
C VAL A 63 -3.75 -0.42 -14.78
N SER A 64 -3.61 -0.19 -13.48
CA SER A 64 -3.02 1.07 -12.98
C SER A 64 -1.57 1.25 -13.41
N TYR A 65 -0.78 0.16 -13.40
CA TYR A 65 0.62 0.20 -13.80
C TYR A 65 0.80 0.58 -15.27
N TRP A 66 0.05 -0.05 -16.18
CA TRP A 66 0.10 0.29 -17.60
C TRP A 66 -0.42 1.70 -17.89
N ALA A 67 -1.46 2.15 -17.20
CA ALA A 67 -1.95 3.52 -17.34
C ALA A 67 -0.86 4.55 -16.96
N LEU A 68 -0.11 4.28 -15.89
CA LEU A 68 0.99 5.14 -15.44
C LEU A 68 2.22 5.02 -16.35
N LEU A 69 2.55 3.83 -16.88
CA LEU A 69 3.59 3.67 -17.89
C LEU A 69 3.26 4.41 -19.18
N TRP A 70 2.01 4.35 -19.64
CA TRP A 70 1.55 5.14 -20.76
C TRP A 70 1.70 6.63 -20.47
N LEU A 71 1.33 7.10 -19.27
CA LEU A 71 1.51 8.50 -18.90
C LEU A 71 2.99 8.92 -18.84
N TRP A 72 3.88 8.02 -18.44
CA TRP A 72 5.33 8.28 -18.31
C TRP A 72 6.01 8.61 -19.65
N GLN A 73 5.41 8.27 -20.79
CA GLN A 73 5.93 8.69 -22.10
C GLN A 73 5.91 10.23 -22.28
N PHE A 74 5.07 10.93 -21.51
CA PHE A 74 4.92 12.40 -21.53
C PHE A 74 5.72 13.10 -20.42
N ARG A 75 6.65 12.40 -19.78
CA ARG A 75 7.45 12.97 -18.68
C ARG A 75 8.33 14.14 -19.12
N VAL A 76 8.59 15.03 -18.17
CA VAL A 76 9.45 16.21 -18.35
C VAL A 76 10.93 15.86 -18.19
N PHE A 77 11.27 15.00 -17.22
CA PHE A 77 12.66 14.60 -16.95
C PHE A 77 12.89 13.09 -17.08
N ASN A 78 14.12 12.72 -17.44
CA ASN A 78 14.62 11.35 -17.32
C ASN A 78 15.48 11.24 -16.06
N LEU A 79 14.88 10.84 -14.94
CA LEU A 79 15.56 10.87 -13.63
C LEU A 79 16.57 9.73 -13.43
N GLY A 80 16.44 8.62 -14.17
CA GLY A 80 17.28 7.43 -14.00
C GLY A 80 17.03 6.71 -12.67
N LEU A 81 18.03 5.96 -12.19
CA LEU A 81 17.93 5.07 -11.02
C LEU A 81 18.94 5.39 -9.91
N SER A 82 19.33 6.65 -9.73
CA SER A 82 20.22 7.00 -8.62
C SER A 82 19.49 6.85 -7.27
N ILE A 83 20.23 6.58 -6.18
CA ILE A 83 19.64 6.46 -4.84
C ILE A 83 18.81 7.68 -4.43
N TRP A 84 19.20 8.87 -4.88
CA TRP A 84 18.47 10.11 -4.61
C TRP A 84 17.08 10.12 -5.27
N VAL A 85 16.93 9.50 -6.44
CA VAL A 85 15.61 9.34 -7.09
C VAL A 85 14.70 8.49 -6.21
N PHE A 86 15.18 7.38 -5.66
CA PHE A 86 14.39 6.54 -4.76
C PHE A 86 14.02 7.27 -3.46
N LEU A 87 14.96 8.01 -2.86
CA LEU A 87 14.70 8.77 -1.64
C LEU A 87 13.64 9.86 -1.86
N VAL A 88 13.76 10.63 -2.93
CA VAL A 88 12.77 11.67 -3.26
C VAL A 88 11.43 11.04 -3.66
N ALA A 89 11.44 9.94 -4.43
CA ALA A 89 10.23 9.21 -4.78
C ALA A 89 9.49 8.72 -3.52
N PHE A 90 10.20 8.15 -2.55
CA PHE A 90 9.62 7.71 -1.29
C PHE A 90 8.95 8.87 -0.51
N LEU A 91 9.63 10.01 -0.36
CA LEU A 91 9.09 11.17 0.35
C LEU A 91 7.86 11.77 -0.36
N LEU A 92 7.92 11.89 -1.69
CA LEU A 92 6.79 12.39 -2.47
C LEU A 92 5.62 11.41 -2.48
N ASP A 93 5.90 10.11 -2.49
CA ASP A 93 4.87 9.09 -2.45
C ASP A 93 4.19 9.02 -1.08
N ASP A 94 4.93 9.23 0.01
CA ASP A 94 4.38 9.39 1.36
C ASP A 94 3.44 10.61 1.46
N LEU A 95 3.87 11.76 0.93
CA LEU A 95 3.02 12.94 0.85
C LEU A 95 1.77 12.69 -0.02
N ARG A 96 1.93 11.98 -1.14
CA ARG A 96 0.81 11.54 -1.98
C ARG A 96 -0.14 10.64 -1.20
N TYR A 97 0.39 9.72 -0.39
CA TYR A 97 -0.40 8.83 0.46
C TYR A 97 -1.18 9.61 1.54
N TYR A 98 -0.59 10.65 2.12
CA TYR A 98 -1.31 11.58 2.99
C TYR A 98 -2.54 12.18 2.30
N PHE A 99 -2.39 12.67 1.06
CA PHE A 99 -3.54 13.21 0.31
C PHE A 99 -4.57 12.14 0.00
N TYR A 100 -4.15 10.94 -0.41
CA TYR A 100 -5.05 9.80 -0.60
C TYR A 100 -5.89 9.55 0.66
N HIS A 101 -5.22 9.39 1.80
CA HIS A 101 -5.88 9.06 3.06
C HIS A 101 -6.81 10.19 3.51
N ARG A 102 -6.38 11.46 3.37
CA ARG A 102 -7.23 12.61 3.65
C ARG A 102 -8.48 12.65 2.76
N ILE A 103 -8.35 12.35 1.47
CA ILE A 103 -9.49 12.29 0.55
C ILE A 103 -10.41 11.12 0.94
N ALA A 104 -9.85 9.96 1.31
CA ALA A 104 -10.61 8.80 1.77
C ALA A 104 -11.50 9.11 2.97
N HIS A 105 -11.06 9.99 3.87
CA HIS A 105 -11.85 10.47 5.03
C HIS A 105 -12.79 11.64 4.74
N ARG A 106 -12.76 12.22 3.54
CA ARG A 106 -13.50 13.44 3.20
C ARG A 106 -14.48 13.27 2.04
N VAL A 107 -14.30 12.25 1.20
CA VAL A 107 -15.07 12.01 -0.02
C VAL A 107 -15.74 10.64 0.05
N ARG A 108 -17.08 10.61 -0.05
CA ARG A 108 -17.91 9.39 0.12
C ARG A 108 -17.51 8.25 -0.82
N TRP A 109 -17.12 8.57 -2.06
CA TRP A 109 -16.71 7.56 -3.04
C TRP A 109 -15.47 6.80 -2.60
N VAL A 110 -14.45 7.51 -2.13
CA VAL A 110 -13.19 6.91 -1.66
C VAL A 110 -13.38 6.32 -0.26
N TRP A 111 -14.22 6.93 0.58
CA TRP A 111 -14.62 6.34 1.86
C TRP A 111 -15.26 4.97 1.70
N ALA A 112 -16.05 4.73 0.64
CA ALA A 112 -16.64 3.42 0.40
C ALA A 112 -15.60 2.31 0.22
N GLU A 113 -14.43 2.65 -0.33
CA GLU A 113 -13.28 1.74 -0.40
C GLU A 113 -12.56 1.62 0.94
N HIS A 114 -12.47 2.71 1.71
CA HIS A 114 -11.62 2.81 2.90
C HIS A 114 -12.29 2.44 4.22
N VAL A 115 -13.62 2.53 4.33
CA VAL A 115 -14.37 2.29 5.58
C VAL A 115 -14.16 0.88 6.13
N ASN A 116 -13.91 -0.09 5.25
CA ASN A 116 -13.68 -1.47 5.64
C ASN A 116 -12.42 -1.60 6.51
N HIS A 117 -11.40 -0.77 6.31
CA HIS A 117 -10.20 -0.70 7.13
C HIS A 117 -10.51 -0.23 8.56
N HIS A 118 -11.40 0.75 8.69
CA HIS A 118 -11.83 1.32 9.98
C HIS A 118 -12.94 0.53 10.68
N SER A 119 -13.34 -0.62 10.14
CA SER A 119 -14.48 -1.37 10.67
C SER A 119 -14.14 -2.31 11.83
N SER A 120 -12.86 -2.58 12.09
CA SER A 120 -12.46 -3.34 13.27
C SER A 120 -12.70 -2.51 14.54
N GLN A 121 -13.23 -3.16 15.57
CA GLN A 121 -13.38 -2.58 16.92
C GLN A 121 -12.19 -2.94 17.83
N HIS A 122 -11.17 -3.58 17.28
CA HIS A 122 -10.04 -4.12 18.02
C HIS A 122 -8.73 -3.45 17.60
N TYR A 123 -7.96 -3.00 18.59
CA TYR A 123 -6.63 -2.46 18.39
C TYR A 123 -5.59 -3.58 18.53
N ASN A 124 -5.09 -4.06 17.40
CA ASN A 124 -4.01 -5.05 17.27
C ASN A 124 -3.39 -4.96 15.87
N LEU A 125 -2.22 -5.59 15.66
CA LEU A 125 -1.46 -5.56 14.41
C LEU A 125 -2.17 -6.26 13.24
N SER A 126 -3.09 -7.19 13.49
CA SER A 126 -3.83 -7.83 12.40
C SER A 126 -4.75 -6.83 11.68
N THR A 127 -5.24 -5.80 12.38
CA THR A 127 -6.07 -4.73 11.82
C THR A 127 -5.34 -3.94 10.73
N ALA A 128 -4.01 -3.83 10.78
CA ALA A 128 -3.23 -3.18 9.72
C ALA A 128 -3.37 -3.90 8.36
N LEU A 129 -3.58 -5.23 8.39
CA LEU A 129 -3.79 -6.05 7.19
C LEU A 129 -5.21 -5.96 6.62
N ARG A 130 -6.12 -5.22 7.27
CA ARG A 130 -7.51 -5.04 6.83
C ARG A 130 -7.60 -4.07 5.66
N GLN A 131 -7.04 -4.46 4.52
CA GLN A 131 -6.94 -3.64 3.31
C GLN A 131 -8.06 -3.97 2.31
N SER A 132 -8.53 -2.95 1.59
CA SER A 132 -9.62 -3.08 0.63
C SER A 132 -9.18 -3.75 -0.68
N TRP A 133 -10.14 -4.27 -1.45
CA TRP A 133 -9.88 -4.89 -2.76
C TRP A 133 -10.29 -3.97 -3.92
N THR A 134 -11.02 -2.89 -3.62
CA THR A 134 -11.67 -2.02 -4.60
C THR A 134 -10.87 -0.75 -4.92
N GLY A 135 -9.63 -0.66 -4.43
CA GLY A 135 -8.74 0.51 -4.61
C GLY A 135 -8.65 1.01 -6.04
N LEU A 136 -8.53 0.12 -7.03
CA LEU A 136 -8.45 0.49 -8.46
C LEU A 136 -9.65 1.35 -8.91
N PHE A 137 -10.86 1.02 -8.46
CA PHE A 137 -12.10 1.67 -8.89
C PHE A 137 -12.27 3.09 -8.32
N THR A 138 -11.47 3.46 -7.32
CA THR A 138 -11.42 4.85 -6.84
C THR A 138 -10.69 5.78 -7.82
N PHE A 139 -9.92 5.22 -8.77
CA PHE A 139 -8.99 5.93 -9.66
C PHE A 139 -7.91 6.74 -8.92
N MET A 140 -7.74 6.55 -7.62
CA MET A 140 -6.77 7.31 -6.82
C MET A 140 -5.31 6.99 -7.13
N PHE A 141 -5.02 5.93 -7.90
CA PHE A 141 -3.70 5.74 -8.48
C PHE A 141 -3.27 6.93 -9.35
N MET A 142 -4.22 7.72 -9.89
CA MET A 142 -3.95 8.96 -10.62
C MET A 142 -3.29 10.05 -9.76
N LEU A 143 -3.33 9.95 -8.42
CA LEU A 143 -2.54 10.83 -7.56
C LEU A 143 -1.02 10.64 -7.74
N GLN A 144 -0.58 9.54 -8.37
CA GLN A 144 0.81 9.32 -8.76
C GLN A 144 1.19 10.04 -10.07
N ALA A 145 0.21 10.54 -10.83
CA ALA A 145 0.43 11.20 -12.12
C ALA A 145 1.45 12.35 -12.06
N PRO A 146 1.45 13.24 -11.05
CA PRO A 146 2.46 14.29 -10.95
C PRO A 146 3.90 13.76 -10.84
N LEU A 147 4.11 12.67 -10.08
CA LEU A 147 5.44 12.05 -9.95
C LEU A 147 5.87 11.42 -11.28
N VAL A 148 4.94 10.71 -11.94
CA VAL A 148 5.17 10.09 -13.24
C VAL A 148 5.53 11.12 -14.30
N LEU A 149 4.76 12.21 -14.40
CA LEU A 149 4.99 13.30 -15.35
C LEU A 149 6.27 14.09 -15.02
N LEU A 150 6.67 14.16 -13.76
CA LEU A 150 7.96 14.74 -13.40
C LEU A 150 9.11 13.89 -13.91
N GLY A 151 8.96 12.56 -13.97
CA GLY A 151 9.97 11.66 -14.53
C GLY A 151 10.24 10.41 -13.72
N PHE A 152 9.59 10.22 -12.58
CA PHE A 152 9.74 8.99 -11.80
C PHE A 152 9.14 7.82 -12.57
N HIS A 153 9.95 6.80 -12.85
CA HIS A 153 9.48 5.60 -13.53
C HIS A 153 8.42 4.90 -12.65
N PRO A 154 7.29 4.43 -13.20
CA PRO A 154 6.24 3.75 -12.42
C PRO A 154 6.76 2.56 -11.60
N ALA A 155 7.76 1.83 -12.09
CA ALA A 155 8.42 0.76 -11.30
C ALA A 155 9.12 1.28 -10.04
N VAL A 156 9.75 2.47 -10.09
CA VAL A 156 10.37 3.10 -8.91
C VAL A 156 9.28 3.50 -7.91
N ILE A 157 8.18 4.09 -8.39
CA ILE A 157 7.04 4.47 -7.55
C ILE A 157 6.42 3.23 -6.89
N ALA A 158 6.20 2.15 -7.64
CA ALA A 158 5.67 0.90 -7.11
C ALA A 158 6.59 0.29 -6.03
N PHE A 159 7.91 0.34 -6.25
CA PHE A 159 8.90 -0.10 -5.28
C PHE A 159 8.87 0.75 -4.00
N THR A 160 8.92 2.08 -4.10
CA THR A 160 8.89 2.97 -2.93
C THR A 160 7.54 2.97 -2.21
N PHE A 161 6.44 2.81 -2.95
CA PHE A 161 5.11 2.61 -2.36
C PHE A 161 5.07 1.34 -1.51
N GLY A 162 5.74 0.26 -1.97
CA GLY A 162 5.89 -0.96 -1.17
C GLY A 162 6.62 -0.71 0.15
N PHE A 163 7.68 0.11 0.17
CA PHE A 163 8.32 0.55 1.42
C PHE A 163 7.39 1.38 2.30
N ASN A 164 6.62 2.29 1.70
CA ASN A 164 5.67 3.13 2.43
C ASN A 164 4.62 2.26 3.16
N LEU A 165 4.09 1.24 2.50
CA LEU A 165 3.15 0.30 3.09
C LEU A 165 3.74 -0.53 4.24
N VAL A 166 5.02 -0.89 4.17
CA VAL A 166 5.72 -1.59 5.26
C VAL A 166 6.03 -0.64 6.42
N TRP A 167 6.40 0.60 6.12
CA TRP A 167 6.72 1.64 7.10
C TRP A 167 5.52 2.00 8.00
N GLN A 168 4.30 1.90 7.48
CA GLN A 168 3.07 2.24 8.21
C GLN A 168 2.44 1.07 8.98
N PHE A 169 3.01 -0.14 8.91
CA PHE A 169 2.56 -1.30 9.68
C PHE A 169 3.06 -1.23 11.13
#